data_AF-A0AAD3ZX39-F1
#
_entry.id   AF-A0AAD3ZX39-F1
#
_cell.length_a   1.000
_cell.length_b   1.000
_cell.length_c   1.000
_cell.angle_alpha   90.00
_cell.angle_beta   90.00
_cell.angle_gamma   90.00
#
_symmetry.space_group_name_H-M   'P 1'
#
loop_
_entity.id
_entity.type
_entity.pdbx_description
1 polymer ?
#
loop_
_entity_poly.entity_id
_entity_poly.type
_entity_poly.pdbx_seq_one_letter_code
_entity_poly.pdbx_strand_id
1 'polypeptide(L)'
;MAAPSFNHLQTSNTMQQTSTELLGLIVAAKSEAVMRNTDVYLHTVGLTSTKTLTDNWCLIATTDATITECDHNNILYKVDGRQLTGLNIKRHESYAKIRIDKMNGHPDFGGSAAPIDWITFEKENGKALTMQMSWIGRLYECGVDGEWYGAEVCN
;
A
#
# COMPACT_ATOMS: atom_id res chain seq x y z
N MET A 1 19.32 -0.24 -30.57
CA MET A 1 18.89 -0.23 -29.15
C MET A 1 18.27 1.12 -28.89
N ALA A 2 16.94 1.21 -28.78
CA ALA A 2 16.29 2.46 -28.40
C ALA A 2 16.56 2.69 -26.91
N ALA A 3 17.20 3.81 -26.57
CA ALA A 3 17.32 4.20 -25.18
C ALA A 3 15.90 4.38 -24.61
N PRO A 4 15.60 3.88 -23.39
CA PRO A 4 14.33 4.14 -22.76
C PRO A 4 14.14 5.66 -22.66
N SER A 5 12.94 6.14 -22.98
CA SER A 5 12.66 7.57 -22.89
C SER A 5 12.74 8.03 -21.44
N PHE A 6 13.12 9.30 -21.22
CA PHE A 6 13.17 9.89 -19.88
C PHE A 6 11.84 9.73 -19.12
N ASN A 7 10.72 9.86 -19.83
CA ASN A 7 9.37 9.66 -19.29
C ASN A 7 9.15 8.23 -18.78
N HIS A 8 9.67 7.22 -19.48
CA HIS A 8 9.59 5.84 -19.04
C HIS A 8 10.37 5.62 -17.74
N LEU A 9 11.61 6.13 -17.67
CA LEU A 9 12.43 6.04 -16.46
C LEU A 9 11.78 6.74 -15.26
N GLN A 10 11.22 7.93 -15.47
CA GLN A 10 10.53 8.68 -14.42
C GLN A 10 9.28 7.93 -13.93
N THR A 11 8.52 7.32 -14.84
CA THR A 11 7.34 6.53 -14.52
C THR A 11 7.70 5.31 -13.70
N SER A 12 8.67 4.51 -14.16
CA SER A 12 9.16 3.33 -13.44
C SER A 12 9.65 3.71 -12.04
N ASN A 13 10.38 4.82 -11.92
CA ASN A 13 10.88 5.28 -10.62
C ASN A 13 9.73 5.65 -9.67
N THR A 14 8.69 6.35 -10.14
CA THR A 14 7.50 6.63 -9.29
C THR A 14 6.82 5.35 -8.83
N MET A 15 6.65 4.38 -9.73
CA MET A 15 5.99 3.11 -9.40
C MET A 15 6.79 2.33 -8.35
N GLN A 16 8.11 2.18 -8.55
CA GLN A 16 9.00 1.50 -7.60
C GLN A 16 9.08 2.21 -6.25
N GLN A 17 9.14 3.55 -6.27
CA GLN A 17 9.11 4.36 -5.05
C GLN A 17 7.80 4.12 -4.28
N THR A 18 6.67 4.08 -4.98
CA THR A 18 5.36 3.80 -4.38
C THR A 18 5.37 2.44 -3.70
N SER A 19 5.78 1.37 -4.39
CA SER A 19 5.89 0.03 -3.80
C SER A 19 6.79 0.01 -2.57
N THR A 20 7.92 0.71 -2.62
CA THR A 20 8.90 0.77 -1.52
C THR A 20 8.32 1.47 -0.29
N GLU A 21 7.64 2.59 -0.45
CA GLU A 21 6.97 3.31 0.63
C GLU A 21 5.85 2.47 1.27
N LEU A 22 5.06 1.77 0.43
CA LEU A 22 4.01 0.86 0.90
C LEU A 22 4.57 -0.31 1.71
N LEU A 23 5.68 -0.90 1.24
CA LEU A 23 6.40 -1.94 1.97
C LEU A 23 6.97 -1.41 3.29
N GLY A 24 7.57 -0.22 3.27
CA GLY A 24 8.11 0.46 4.45
C GLY A 24 7.06 0.67 5.53
N LEU A 25 5.87 1.12 5.16
CA LEU A 25 4.74 1.32 6.07
C LEU A 25 4.32 0.00 6.74
N ILE A 26 4.24 -1.11 6.01
CA ILE A 26 3.90 -2.42 6.60
C ILE A 26 5.00 -2.92 7.54
N VAL A 27 6.26 -2.84 7.12
CA VAL A 27 7.39 -3.29 7.95
C VAL A 27 7.45 -2.49 9.25
N ALA A 28 7.29 -1.16 9.17
CA ALA A 28 7.23 -0.28 10.33
C ALA A 28 6.04 -0.65 11.24
N ALA A 29 4.82 -0.73 10.69
CA ALA A 29 3.62 -1.04 11.47
C ALA A 29 3.73 -2.37 12.22
N LYS A 30 4.27 -3.41 11.59
CA LYS A 30 4.50 -4.72 12.21
C LYS A 30 5.51 -4.63 13.34
N SER A 31 6.63 -3.96 13.09
CA SER A 31 7.67 -3.76 14.11
C SER A 31 7.12 -3.01 15.31
N GLU A 32 6.37 -1.94 15.08
CA GLU A 32 5.76 -1.15 16.15
C GLU A 32 4.71 -1.95 16.94
N ALA A 33 3.89 -2.77 16.28
CA ALA A 33 2.89 -3.59 16.97
C ALA A 33 3.53 -4.57 17.96
N VAL A 34 4.59 -5.26 17.52
CA VAL A 34 5.31 -6.24 18.32
C VAL A 34 6.15 -5.55 19.42
N MET A 35 6.91 -4.51 19.07
CA MET A 35 7.79 -3.84 20.02
C MET A 35 7.03 -3.09 21.12
N ARG A 36 5.87 -2.49 20.79
CA ARG A 36 5.02 -1.80 21.77
C ARG A 36 4.06 -2.73 22.49
N ASN A 37 3.96 -4.00 22.08
CA ASN A 37 2.96 -4.94 22.55
C ASN A 37 1.53 -4.33 22.54
N THR A 38 1.21 -3.60 21.46
CA THR A 38 -0.05 -2.88 21.28
C THR A 38 -0.49 -3.01 19.83
N ASP A 39 -1.79 -3.19 19.59
CA ASP A 39 -2.31 -3.32 18.24
C ASP A 39 -2.07 -2.03 17.45
N VAL A 40 -1.61 -2.18 16.22
CA VAL A 40 -1.42 -1.06 15.28
C VAL A 40 -2.44 -1.19 14.17
N TYR A 41 -3.02 -0.09 13.74
CA TYR A 41 -4.02 -0.03 12.69
C TYR A 41 -3.43 0.67 11.48
N LEU A 42 -3.55 0.00 10.34
CA LEU A 42 -3.32 0.58 9.03
C LEU A 42 -4.63 1.21 8.56
N HIS A 43 -4.58 2.47 8.17
CA HIS A 43 -5.73 3.20 7.66
C HIS A 43 -5.45 3.73 6.27
N THR A 44 -6.47 3.67 5.44
CA THR A 44 -6.49 4.25 4.09
C THR A 44 -7.42 5.46 4.10
N VAL A 45 -6.88 6.66 3.93
CA VAL A 45 -7.65 7.91 3.94
C VAL A 45 -7.62 8.52 2.55
N GLY A 46 -8.78 8.98 2.05
CA GLY A 46 -8.91 9.59 0.72
C GLY A 46 -8.94 8.59 -0.45
N LEU A 47 -8.81 7.28 -0.20
CA LEU A 47 -8.92 6.23 -1.22
C LEU A 47 -10.24 5.45 -1.12
N THR A 48 -10.74 5.02 -2.27
CA THR A 48 -11.91 4.14 -2.40
C THR A 48 -11.55 2.87 -3.16
N SER A 49 -12.51 1.95 -3.32
CA SER A 49 -12.35 0.75 -4.14
C SER A 49 -12.31 1.02 -5.64
N THR A 50 -12.65 2.24 -6.06
CA THR A 50 -12.62 2.65 -7.46
C THR A 50 -11.29 3.31 -7.78
N LYS A 51 -10.67 2.93 -8.91
CA LYS A 51 -9.45 3.59 -9.39
C LYS A 51 -9.74 5.05 -9.65
N THR A 52 -8.99 5.93 -8.99
CA THR A 52 -9.15 7.38 -9.13
C THR A 52 -7.78 8.03 -9.26
N LEU A 53 -7.64 8.97 -10.20
CA LEU A 53 -6.46 9.83 -10.28
C LEU A 53 -6.55 10.87 -9.17
N THR A 54 -5.80 10.67 -8.10
CA THR A 54 -5.78 11.59 -6.96
C THR A 54 -4.44 11.52 -6.24
N ASP A 55 -3.94 12.68 -5.84
CA ASP A 55 -2.76 12.80 -4.98
C ASP A 55 -3.18 13.07 -3.52
N ASN A 56 -4.47 13.32 -3.27
CA ASN A 56 -5.01 13.64 -1.94
C ASN A 56 -5.44 12.37 -1.20
N TRP A 57 -4.45 11.58 -0.81
CA TRP A 57 -4.65 10.39 0.00
C TRP A 57 -3.46 10.17 0.92
N CYS A 58 -3.66 9.34 1.95
CA CYS A 58 -2.55 8.86 2.75
C CYS A 58 -2.83 7.45 3.29
N LEU A 59 -1.74 6.76 3.58
CA LEU A 59 -1.75 5.51 4.34
C LEU A 59 -1.05 5.76 5.65
N ILE A 60 -1.70 5.38 6.74
CA ILE A 60 -1.23 5.69 8.09
C ILE A 60 -1.16 4.41 8.90
N ALA A 61 -0.05 4.23 9.61
CA ALA A 61 0.05 3.29 10.72
C ALA A 61 -0.06 4.07 12.04
N THR A 62 -0.99 3.69 12.91
CA THR A 62 -1.22 4.33 14.22
C THR A 62 -1.78 3.33 15.23
N THR A 63 -1.64 3.60 16.53
CA THR A 63 -2.31 2.81 17.58
C THR A 63 -3.81 3.11 17.68
N ASP A 64 -4.28 4.17 17.04
CA ASP A 64 -5.69 4.57 17.12
C ASP A 64 -6.56 3.77 16.14
N ALA A 65 -7.63 3.18 16.67
CA ALA A 65 -8.51 2.29 15.92
C ALA A 65 -9.39 3.00 14.87
N THR A 66 -9.47 4.33 14.93
CA THR A 66 -10.30 5.18 14.06
C THR A 66 -9.57 6.50 13.79
N ILE A 67 -9.38 6.81 12.50
CA ILE A 67 -8.91 8.11 12.03
C ILE A 67 -9.76 8.53 10.82
N THR A 68 -9.88 9.83 10.59
CA THR A 68 -10.63 10.39 9.46
C THR A 68 -9.78 11.28 8.56
N GLU A 69 -8.62 11.71 9.04
CA GLU A 69 -7.76 12.70 8.37
C GLU A 69 -6.31 12.23 8.32
N CYS A 70 -5.55 12.78 7.37
CA CYS A 70 -4.14 12.43 7.18
C CYS A 70 -3.20 13.04 8.23
N ASP A 71 -3.68 14.06 8.92
CA ASP A 71 -2.99 14.67 10.04
C ASP A 71 -3.75 14.28 11.30
N HIS A 72 -3.15 13.37 12.04
CA HIS A 72 -3.70 12.78 13.26
C HIS A 72 -2.59 12.70 14.29
N ASN A 73 -2.94 12.71 15.57
CA ASN A 73 -1.96 12.47 16.62
C ASN A 73 -1.54 10.99 16.63
N ASN A 74 -0.38 10.66 17.20
CA ASN A 74 0.07 9.26 17.32
C ASN A 74 0.24 8.51 15.99
N ILE A 75 0.58 9.22 14.91
CA ILE A 75 1.03 8.61 13.67
C ILE A 75 2.41 8.00 13.90
N LEU A 76 2.53 6.69 13.67
CA LEU A 76 3.80 5.97 13.75
C LEU A 76 4.54 6.01 12.41
N TYR A 77 3.79 5.88 11.32
CA TYR A 77 4.31 5.97 9.96
C TYR A 77 3.21 6.52 9.04
N LYS A 78 3.58 7.34 8.06
CA LYS A 78 2.66 7.90 7.06
C LYS A 78 3.28 7.87 5.68
N VAL A 79 2.54 7.33 4.71
CA VAL A 79 2.78 7.51 3.29
C VAL A 79 1.82 8.58 2.79
N ASP A 80 2.34 9.65 2.22
CA ASP A 80 1.56 10.79 1.73
C ASP A 80 1.49 10.74 0.20
N GLY A 81 0.27 10.64 -0.34
CA GLY A 81 0.01 10.56 -1.77
C GLY A 81 0.51 11.77 -2.56
N ARG A 82 0.67 12.92 -1.90
CA ARG A 82 1.22 14.14 -2.52
C ARG A 82 2.69 14.00 -2.91
N GLN A 83 3.40 13.01 -2.35
CA GLN A 83 4.77 12.68 -2.73
C GLN A 83 4.84 11.64 -3.86
N LEU A 84 3.71 11.00 -4.18
CA LEU A 84 3.59 9.91 -5.14
C LEU A 84 2.57 10.30 -6.23
N THR A 85 2.88 11.38 -6.94
CA THR A 85 1.91 12.06 -7.80
C THR A 85 1.66 11.39 -9.14
N GLY A 86 0.45 11.63 -9.65
CA GLY A 86 0.02 11.19 -10.98
C GLY A 86 -0.29 9.69 -11.04
N LEU A 87 -0.74 9.12 -9.93
CA LEU A 87 -1.15 7.72 -9.83
C LEU A 87 -2.68 7.60 -9.86
N ASN A 88 -3.17 6.71 -10.70
CA ASN A 88 -4.52 6.16 -10.56
C ASN A 88 -4.45 5.04 -9.52
N ILE A 89 -5.01 5.28 -8.34
CA ILE A 89 -4.87 4.39 -7.19
C ILE A 89 -6.25 3.99 -6.66
N LYS A 90 -6.34 2.76 -6.16
CA LYS A 90 -7.48 2.24 -5.41
C LYS A 90 -6.99 1.42 -4.21
N ARG A 91 -7.85 1.33 -3.20
CA ARG A 91 -7.69 0.38 -2.09
C ARG A 91 -8.58 -0.84 -2.28
N HIS A 92 -8.30 -1.90 -1.52
CA HIS A 92 -9.22 -3.02 -1.41
C HIS A 92 -10.60 -2.57 -0.89
N GLU A 93 -11.67 -3.19 -1.39
CA GLU A 93 -13.06 -2.85 -1.04
C GLU A 93 -13.36 -3.01 0.46
N SER A 94 -13.09 -4.19 1.00
CA SER A 94 -13.41 -4.56 2.39
C SER A 94 -12.40 -4.05 3.43
N TYR A 95 -11.20 -3.62 3.01
CA TYR A 95 -10.10 -3.30 3.92
C TYR A 95 -9.72 -1.83 3.86
N ALA A 96 -10.65 -0.95 4.28
CA ALA A 96 -10.33 0.45 4.55
C ALA A 96 -9.37 0.60 5.74
N LYS A 97 -9.47 -0.34 6.68
CA LYS A 97 -8.64 -0.46 7.88
C LYS A 97 -8.20 -1.90 8.04
N ILE A 98 -6.95 -2.11 8.42
CA ILE A 98 -6.39 -3.42 8.75
C ILE A 98 -5.77 -3.33 10.15
N ARG A 99 -6.17 -4.23 11.05
CA ARG A 99 -5.54 -4.35 12.38
C ARG A 99 -4.31 -5.24 12.25
N ILE A 100 -3.20 -4.81 12.81
CA ILE A 100 -1.95 -5.57 12.95
C ILE A 100 -1.86 -6.03 14.40
N ASP A 101 -1.83 -7.34 14.59
CA ASP A 101 -1.83 -7.95 15.91
C ASP A 101 -0.51 -7.72 16.64
N LYS A 102 -0.60 -7.32 17.91
CA LYS A 102 0.57 -7.06 18.76
C LYS A 102 1.47 -8.26 19.03
N MET A 103 0.95 -9.49 18.97
CA MET A 103 1.73 -10.66 19.38
C MET A 103 2.67 -11.14 18.30
N ASN A 104 2.24 -11.12 17.04
CA ASN A 104 2.97 -11.70 15.91
C ASN A 104 3.12 -10.73 14.72
N GLY A 105 2.54 -9.53 14.80
CA GLY A 105 2.55 -8.56 13.71
C GLY A 105 1.73 -9.03 12.50
N HIS A 106 0.81 -9.98 12.67
CA HIS A 106 -0.02 -10.46 11.57
C HIS A 106 -1.19 -9.50 11.34
N PRO A 107 -1.50 -9.17 10.07
CA PRO A 107 -2.71 -8.45 9.73
C PRO A 107 -3.94 -9.32 9.95
N ASP A 108 -5.01 -8.70 10.42
CA ASP A 108 -6.30 -9.33 10.64
C ASP A 108 -7.19 -9.20 9.40
N PHE A 109 -7.41 -10.32 8.71
CA PHE A 109 -8.28 -10.45 7.54
C PHE A 109 -9.58 -11.20 7.85
N GLY A 110 -10.06 -11.13 9.11
CA GLY A 110 -11.32 -11.78 9.50
C GLY A 110 -11.28 -13.30 9.38
N GLY A 111 -10.10 -13.91 9.59
CA GLY A 111 -9.90 -15.36 9.52
C GLY A 111 -9.58 -15.92 8.12
N SER A 112 -9.47 -15.09 7.09
CA SER A 112 -8.99 -15.52 5.78
C SER A 112 -7.47 -15.75 5.78
N ALA A 113 -7.05 -16.90 5.23
CA ALA A 113 -5.64 -17.18 4.93
C ALA A 113 -5.24 -16.76 3.50
N ALA A 114 -6.20 -16.36 2.67
CA ALA A 114 -5.92 -15.92 1.30
C ALA A 114 -5.25 -14.53 1.32
N PRO A 115 -4.26 -14.28 0.44
CA PRO A 115 -3.72 -12.94 0.26
C PRO A 115 -4.79 -11.99 -0.30
N ILE A 116 -4.64 -10.70 -0.02
CA ILE A 116 -5.53 -9.64 -0.49
C ILE A 116 -4.80 -8.69 -1.42
N ASP A 117 -5.47 -8.17 -2.44
CA ASP A 117 -4.98 -7.07 -3.26
C ASP A 117 -5.19 -5.74 -2.49
N TRP A 118 -4.23 -5.38 -1.64
CA TRP A 118 -4.43 -4.31 -0.67
C TRP A 118 -4.54 -2.92 -1.31
N ILE A 119 -3.57 -2.58 -2.17
CA ILE A 119 -3.52 -1.31 -2.91
C ILE A 119 -3.13 -1.63 -4.36
N THR A 120 -3.91 -1.13 -5.31
CA THR A 120 -3.58 -1.21 -6.73
C THR A 120 -3.39 0.19 -7.27
N PHE A 121 -2.29 0.42 -7.98
CA PHE A 121 -1.97 1.71 -8.56
C PHE A 121 -1.41 1.56 -9.97
N GLU A 122 -1.66 2.55 -10.81
CA GLU A 122 -1.17 2.61 -12.19
C GLU A 122 -0.84 4.05 -12.56
N LYS A 123 0.25 4.24 -13.31
CA LYS A 123 0.63 5.54 -13.87
C LYS A 123 0.38 5.60 -15.38
N GLU A 124 0.60 4.49 -16.06
CA GLU A 124 0.23 4.28 -17.45
C GLU A 124 -1.02 3.39 -17.53
N ASN A 125 -1.96 3.75 -18.40
CA ASN A 125 -3.19 2.98 -18.58
C ASN A 125 -2.87 1.53 -19.00
N GLY A 126 -3.41 0.55 -18.28
CA GLY A 126 -3.18 -0.88 -18.53
C GLY A 126 -1.88 -1.46 -17.96
N LYS A 127 -1.04 -0.66 -17.29
CA LYS A 127 0.18 -1.12 -16.59
C LYS A 127 0.03 -0.95 -15.08
N ALA A 128 -0.94 -1.66 -14.50
CA ALA A 128 -1.22 -1.59 -13.08
C ALA A 128 -0.33 -2.54 -12.28
N LEU A 129 0.16 -2.03 -11.15
CA LEU A 129 0.78 -2.83 -10.09
C LEU A 129 -0.18 -2.94 -8.92
N THR A 130 -0.14 -4.09 -8.25
CA THR A 130 -0.91 -4.34 -7.03
C THR A 130 0.01 -4.84 -5.93
N MET A 131 -0.22 -4.36 -4.72
CA MET A 131 0.48 -4.83 -3.53
C MET A 131 -0.37 -5.90 -2.85
N GLN A 132 0.01 -7.16 -3.03
CA GLN A 132 -0.65 -8.29 -2.40
C GLN A 132 -0.14 -8.49 -0.98
N MET A 133 -1.05 -8.51 0.00
CA MET A 133 -0.72 -8.74 1.39
C MET A 133 -1.18 -10.12 1.82
N SER A 134 -0.25 -10.93 2.32
CA SER A 134 -0.55 -12.24 2.93
C SER A 134 -1.00 -12.09 4.38
N TRP A 135 -1.67 -13.12 4.91
CA TRP A 135 -2.17 -13.17 6.29
C TRP A 135 -1.06 -13.09 7.36
N ILE A 136 0.20 -13.32 7.00
CA ILE A 136 1.38 -13.12 7.87
C ILE A 136 2.00 -11.71 7.73
N GLY A 137 1.37 -10.83 6.95
CA GLY A 137 1.81 -9.46 6.71
C GLY A 137 3.07 -9.37 5.85
N ARG A 138 3.28 -10.31 4.92
CA ARG A 138 4.24 -10.12 3.83
C ARG A 138 3.53 -9.44 2.68
N LEU A 139 4.19 -8.42 2.14
CA LEU A 139 3.72 -7.66 0.99
C LEU A 139 4.51 -8.08 -0.25
N TYR A 140 3.80 -8.39 -1.33
CA TYR A 140 4.34 -8.75 -2.62
C TYR A 140 3.86 -7.73 -3.65
N GLU A 141 4.73 -7.33 -4.55
CA GLU A 141 4.36 -6.53 -5.71
C GLU A 141 4.17 -7.47 -6.90
N CYS A 142 3.06 -7.30 -7.63
CA CYS A 142 2.82 -8.01 -8.89
C CYS A 142 2.04 -7.14 -9.88
N GLY A 143 2.14 -7.45 -11.17
CA GLY A 143 1.39 -6.79 -12.24
C GLY A 143 0.05 -7.46 -12.52
N VAL A 144 -1.01 -6.66 -12.64
CA VAL A 144 -2.41 -7.17 -12.72
C VAL A 144 -2.68 -7.97 -14.00
N ASP A 145 -2.13 -7.52 -15.14
CA ASP A 145 -2.40 -8.09 -16.47
C ASP A 145 -1.12 -8.30 -17.30
N GLY A 146 0.05 -8.30 -16.66
CA GLY A 146 1.32 -8.38 -17.36
C GLY A 146 2.53 -8.11 -16.47
N GLU A 147 3.71 -8.36 -17.01
CA GLU A 147 4.96 -8.01 -16.34
C GLU A 147 5.23 -6.53 -16.54
N TRP A 148 5.14 -5.76 -15.46
CA TRP A 148 5.27 -4.30 -15.51
C TRP A 148 6.33 -3.84 -14.52
N TYR A 149 7.18 -2.92 -14.95
CA TYR A 149 8.19 -2.27 -14.09
C TYR A 149 9.16 -3.24 -13.37
N GLY A 150 9.27 -4.48 -13.86
CA GLY A 150 10.10 -5.54 -13.27
C GLY A 150 9.37 -6.47 -12.30
N ALA A 151 8.06 -6.26 -12.07
CA ALA A 151 7.21 -7.15 -11.30
C ALA A 151 6.60 -8.23 -12.20
N GLU A 152 6.56 -9.48 -11.70
CA GLU A 152 5.91 -10.61 -12.36
C GLU A 152 4.38 -10.47 -12.32
N VAL A 153 3.67 -11.21 -13.17
CA VAL A 153 2.21 -11.25 -13.19
C VAL A 153 1.68 -11.80 -11.86
N CYS A 154 0.57 -11.24 -11.36
CA CYS A 154 -0.11 -11.77 -10.19
C CYS A 154 -0.62 -13.21 -10.44
N ASN A 155 -0.41 -14.10 -9.47
CA ASN A 155 -0.85 -15.51 -9.50
C ASN A 155 -2.04 -15.76 -8.59
#